data_AF-A0A4Q6INL5-F1
#
_entry.id   AF-A0A4Q6INL5-F1
#
_cell.length_a   1.000
_cell.length_b   1.000
_cell.length_c   1.000
_cell.angle_alpha   90.00
_cell.angle_beta   90.00
_cell.angle_gamma   90.00
#
_symmetry.space_group_name_H-M   'P 1'
#
loop_
_entity.id
_entity.type
_entity.pdbx_description
1 polymer ?
#
loop_
_entity_poly.entity_id
_entity_poly.type
_entity_poly.pdbx_seq_one_letter_code
_entity_poly.pdbx_strand_id
1 'polypeptide(L)'
;MTGQATTSPAKADPSTLTLEFRHAHRLVDHAAEGVQTWQISLLADDESVAWVRATRGQFWKAHNLGERMADEESLAAVAAKQLFDDDGQFRPEYENFVDLPGNVLVVDDLHIAAPWDDPWIVAGLTSSIIDRLTDNQYAVVLPRVSGDTEAALLTEAGVLLSAEPFSDELLIIDTSLAAPEEAAHRVREHLRSRARYGGADPLSEDWDEDDDEGEEVLTARTRAVLHLALQELSDQAWQEVSTLGDQPAERSAGGLFGSLPRVTWHQDGSWRRQMARAFDDLAADCSSNAEVEPRSTGEEMALHLGIARAQDLTRNRPRLVRDTVAGLPEDRADFDWGTCSDVLFQDHDVLMLFDHSLDGIEQPDNEIHQSLGMVNLAPHDWFAAFDPDQARDPDRGFRHP
;
A
#
# COMPACT_ATOMS: atom_id res chain seq x y z
N MET A 1 -3.81 4.31 -51.81
CA MET A 1 -3.53 3.38 -50.70
C MET A 1 -3.04 4.21 -49.53
N THR A 2 -3.97 4.75 -48.75
CA THR A 2 -3.70 5.46 -47.50
C THR A 2 -3.66 4.42 -46.40
N GLY A 3 -2.47 4.13 -45.88
CA GLY A 3 -2.32 3.27 -44.71
C GLY A 3 -2.93 3.95 -43.51
N GLN A 4 -4.01 3.39 -42.98
CA GLN A 4 -4.45 3.68 -41.62
C GLN A 4 -3.36 3.17 -40.68
N ALA A 5 -2.70 4.09 -40.00
CA ALA A 5 -1.97 3.76 -38.79
C ALA A 5 -3.01 3.20 -37.81
N THR A 6 -2.98 1.89 -37.60
CA THR A 6 -3.61 1.24 -36.46
C THR A 6 -2.89 1.76 -35.22
N THR A 7 -3.40 2.83 -34.63
CA THR A 7 -3.13 3.15 -33.23
C THR A 7 -3.53 1.92 -32.42
N SER A 8 -2.55 1.23 -31.84
CA SER A 8 -2.81 0.24 -30.79
C SER A 8 -3.75 0.89 -29.76
N PRO A 9 -4.78 0.18 -29.28
CA PRO A 9 -5.64 0.72 -28.24
C PRO A 9 -4.75 1.14 -27.08
N ALA A 10 -4.89 2.40 -26.63
CA ALA A 10 -4.24 2.85 -25.40
C ALA A 10 -4.57 1.81 -24.33
N LYS A 11 -3.55 1.23 -23.70
CA LYS A 11 -3.76 0.29 -22.59
C LYS A 11 -4.62 1.01 -21.56
N ALA A 12 -5.73 0.39 -21.16
CA ALA A 12 -6.66 0.95 -20.19
C ALA A 12 -5.90 1.28 -18.89
N ASP A 13 -6.00 2.52 -18.42
CA ASP A 13 -5.33 3.00 -17.22
C ASP A 13 -6.24 2.80 -16.00
N PRO A 14 -5.90 1.88 -15.06
CA PRO A 14 -6.71 1.66 -13.87
C PRO A 14 -6.85 2.90 -12.96
N SER A 15 -6.00 3.92 -13.09
CA SER A 15 -6.07 5.12 -12.25
C SER A 15 -7.34 5.96 -12.46
N THR A 16 -8.00 5.81 -13.61
CA THR A 16 -9.23 6.53 -13.96
C THR A 16 -10.49 5.87 -13.42
N LEU A 17 -10.36 4.66 -12.86
CA LEU A 17 -11.49 3.87 -12.39
C LEU A 17 -12.03 4.40 -11.06
N THR A 18 -13.36 4.49 -10.99
CA THR A 18 -14.08 4.84 -9.76
C THR A 18 -15.19 3.85 -9.47
N LEU A 19 -15.59 3.75 -8.19
CA LEU A 19 -16.64 2.82 -7.74
C LEU A 19 -17.85 3.58 -7.21
N GLU A 20 -19.03 3.19 -7.66
CA GLU A 20 -20.30 3.64 -7.12
C GLU A 20 -21.02 2.48 -6.42
N PHE A 21 -21.35 2.66 -5.14
CA PHE A 21 -22.10 1.69 -4.35
C PHE A 21 -23.55 2.14 -4.20
N ARG A 22 -24.49 1.38 -4.76
CA ARG A 22 -25.93 1.66 -4.66
C ARG A 22 -26.65 0.60 -3.83
N HIS A 23 -27.40 1.06 -2.84
CA HIS A 23 -28.33 0.25 -2.07
C HIS A 23 -29.59 1.06 -1.78
N ALA A 24 -30.74 0.52 -2.19
CA ALA A 24 -32.04 1.09 -1.94
C ALA A 24 -32.80 0.17 -0.98
N HIS A 25 -33.21 0.71 0.17
CA HIS A 25 -34.09 0.02 1.10
C HIS A 25 -35.13 0.99 1.64
N ARG A 26 -36.24 0.44 2.12
CA ARG A 26 -37.27 1.20 2.85
C ARG A 26 -36.90 1.21 4.34
N LEU A 27 -37.01 2.36 4.98
CA LEU A 27 -36.63 2.56 6.38
C LEU A 27 -37.34 1.62 7.36
N VAL A 28 -38.55 1.18 7.02
CA VAL A 28 -39.37 0.29 7.84
C VAL A 28 -39.83 -0.88 6.96
N ASP A 29 -38.89 -1.71 6.55
CA ASP A 29 -39.16 -2.94 5.82
C ASP A 29 -38.45 -4.12 6.46
N HIS A 30 -39.21 -4.86 7.27
CA HIS A 30 -38.72 -6.05 7.94
C HIS A 30 -38.28 -7.15 6.94
N ALA A 31 -38.77 -7.14 5.71
CA ALA A 31 -38.33 -8.07 4.68
C ALA A 31 -36.89 -7.79 4.20
N ALA A 32 -36.33 -6.62 4.49
CA ALA A 32 -34.93 -6.24 4.19
C ALA A 32 -33.99 -6.39 5.40
N GLU A 33 -34.48 -6.86 6.56
CA GLU A 33 -33.68 -6.91 7.79
C GLU A 33 -32.71 -8.11 7.81
N GLY A 34 -31.43 -7.94 7.54
CA GLY A 34 -30.44 -9.04 7.64
C GLY A 34 -30.11 -9.75 6.33
N VAL A 35 -30.77 -9.43 5.22
CA VAL A 35 -30.27 -9.64 3.85
C VAL A 35 -30.37 -8.33 3.10
N GLN A 36 -29.25 -7.87 2.52
CA GLN A 36 -29.15 -6.60 1.81
C GLN A 36 -28.47 -6.82 0.46
N THR A 37 -29.11 -6.37 -0.62
CA THR A 37 -28.56 -6.49 -1.97
C THR A 37 -28.03 -5.14 -2.44
N TRP A 38 -26.77 -5.15 -2.86
CA TRP A 38 -26.03 -4.00 -3.35
C TRP A 38 -25.74 -4.16 -4.83
N GLN A 39 -25.86 -3.07 -5.57
CA GLN A 39 -25.35 -2.98 -6.93
C GLN A 39 -24.14 -2.05 -6.91
N ILE A 40 -23.00 -2.56 -7.38
CA ILE A 40 -21.75 -1.83 -7.43
C ILE A 40 -21.40 -1.62 -8.90
N SER A 41 -21.08 -0.38 -9.27
CA SER A 41 -20.71 -0.02 -10.63
C SER A 41 -19.27 0.46 -10.66
N LEU A 42 -18.50 -0.05 -11.63
CA LEU A 42 -17.18 0.45 -11.99
C LEU A 42 -17.35 1.46 -13.10
N LEU A 43 -16.83 2.66 -12.91
CA LEU A 43 -16.90 3.75 -13.87
C LEU A 43 -15.50 4.08 -14.38
N ALA A 44 -15.34 4.25 -15.69
CA ALA A 44 -14.16 4.86 -16.31
C ALA A 44 -14.62 6.18 -16.94
N ASP A 45 -14.00 7.30 -16.56
CA ASP A 45 -14.39 8.64 -17.03
C ASP A 45 -15.91 8.92 -16.89
N ASP A 46 -16.48 8.56 -15.73
CA ASP A 46 -17.91 8.63 -15.40
C ASP A 46 -18.85 7.71 -16.22
N GLU A 47 -18.33 6.88 -17.12
CA GLU A 47 -19.12 5.89 -17.86
C GLU A 47 -19.04 4.51 -17.21
N SER A 48 -20.19 3.85 -17.04
CA SER A 48 -20.22 2.51 -16.44
C SER A 48 -19.62 1.47 -17.38
N VAL A 49 -18.51 0.87 -16.94
CA VAL A 49 -17.78 -0.18 -17.67
C VAL A 49 -17.93 -1.57 -17.05
N ALA A 50 -18.34 -1.62 -15.78
CA ALA A 50 -18.73 -2.87 -15.13
C ALA A 50 -19.85 -2.63 -14.12
N TRP A 51 -20.59 -3.69 -13.81
CA TRP A 51 -21.39 -3.77 -12.60
C TRP A 51 -21.33 -5.16 -12.01
N VAL A 52 -21.52 -5.24 -10.70
CA VAL A 52 -21.51 -6.50 -9.95
C VAL A 52 -22.52 -6.40 -8.81
N ARG A 53 -23.09 -7.54 -8.44
CA ARG A 53 -24.06 -7.64 -7.35
C ARG A 53 -23.38 -8.20 -6.11
N ALA A 54 -23.74 -7.66 -4.95
CA ALA A 54 -23.30 -8.20 -3.68
C ALA A 54 -24.48 -8.35 -2.71
N THR A 55 -24.67 -9.56 -2.19
CA THR A 55 -25.72 -9.88 -1.21
C THR A 55 -25.10 -10.09 0.15
N ARG A 56 -25.36 -9.17 1.08
CA ARG A 56 -24.86 -9.18 2.45
C ARG A 56 -25.90 -9.81 3.38
N GLY A 57 -25.56 -10.94 3.99
CA GLY A 57 -26.34 -11.68 4.97
C GLY A 57 -25.80 -11.55 6.40
N GLN A 58 -26.67 -11.33 7.37
CA GLN A 58 -26.32 -11.20 8.80
C GLN A 58 -27.24 -12.08 9.66
N PHE A 59 -26.71 -13.22 10.13
CA PHE A 59 -27.51 -14.27 10.77
C PHE A 59 -28.21 -13.77 12.05
N TRP A 60 -27.52 -12.97 12.84
CA TRP A 60 -28.06 -12.44 14.10
C TRP A 60 -29.18 -11.39 13.91
N LYS A 61 -29.31 -10.79 12.72
CA LYS A 61 -30.42 -9.90 12.37
C LYS A 61 -31.61 -10.65 11.77
N ALA A 62 -31.36 -11.81 11.17
CA ALA A 62 -32.36 -12.63 10.52
C ALA A 62 -32.28 -14.07 11.04
N HIS A 63 -33.19 -14.44 11.95
CA HIS A 63 -33.28 -15.81 12.49
C HIS A 63 -33.58 -16.88 11.42
N ASN A 64 -33.82 -16.49 10.16
CA ASN A 64 -34.04 -17.36 9.02
C ASN A 64 -33.17 -16.96 7.80
N LEU A 65 -31.90 -16.57 8.03
CA LEU A 65 -31.00 -16.11 6.97
C LEU A 65 -30.92 -17.07 5.77
N GLY A 66 -30.82 -18.39 6.03
CA GLY A 66 -30.76 -19.39 4.96
C GLY A 66 -31.97 -19.37 4.02
N GLU A 67 -33.20 -19.29 4.57
CA GLU A 67 -34.43 -19.18 3.75
C GLU A 67 -34.41 -17.91 2.90
N ARG A 68 -33.97 -16.80 3.48
CA ARG A 68 -33.98 -15.50 2.79
C ARG A 68 -32.92 -15.40 1.71
N MET A 69 -31.75 -16.00 1.92
CA MET A 69 -30.76 -16.16 0.86
C MET A 69 -31.23 -17.14 -0.22
N ALA A 70 -32.02 -18.15 0.14
CA ALA A 70 -32.59 -19.10 -0.83
C ALA A 70 -33.67 -18.47 -1.74
N ASP A 71 -34.35 -17.42 -1.27
CA ASP A 71 -35.30 -16.63 -2.06
C ASP A 71 -34.60 -15.72 -3.10
N GLU A 72 -33.30 -15.48 -2.96
CA GLU A 72 -32.51 -14.75 -3.96
C GLU A 72 -32.24 -15.66 -5.16
N GLU A 73 -32.87 -15.44 -6.32
CA GLU A 73 -32.72 -16.23 -7.55
C GLU A 73 -31.30 -16.14 -8.19
N SER A 74 -30.26 -16.58 -7.47
CA SER A 74 -28.86 -16.22 -7.74
C SER A 74 -27.84 -17.13 -7.01
N LEU A 75 -26.55 -16.77 -6.99
CA LEU A 75 -25.53 -17.52 -6.25
C LEU A 75 -25.83 -17.58 -4.75
N ALA A 76 -26.53 -16.58 -4.20
CA ALA A 76 -26.94 -16.57 -2.80
C ALA A 76 -27.85 -17.77 -2.45
N ALA A 77 -28.70 -18.23 -3.37
CA ALA A 77 -29.50 -19.43 -3.16
C ALA A 77 -28.69 -20.73 -3.26
N VAL A 78 -27.62 -20.75 -4.04
CA VAL A 78 -26.66 -21.87 -4.06
C VAL A 78 -25.91 -21.92 -2.73
N ALA A 79 -25.38 -20.78 -2.28
CA ALA A 79 -24.74 -20.64 -0.98
C ALA A 79 -25.68 -21.06 0.14
N ALA A 80 -26.94 -20.61 0.15
CA ALA A 80 -27.92 -20.98 1.18
C ALA A 80 -28.03 -22.50 1.37
N LYS A 81 -28.11 -23.27 0.28
CA LYS A 81 -28.23 -24.74 0.33
C LYS A 81 -26.98 -25.43 0.89
N GLN A 82 -25.82 -24.84 0.68
CA GLN A 82 -24.54 -25.42 1.08
C GLN A 82 -24.06 -24.95 2.47
N LEU A 83 -24.47 -23.75 2.90
CA LEU A 83 -24.07 -23.18 4.18
C LEU A 83 -25.04 -23.53 5.31
N PHE A 84 -26.33 -23.75 5.00
CA PHE A 84 -27.37 -24.01 6.00
C PHE A 84 -27.98 -25.41 5.90
N ASP A 85 -28.38 -25.96 7.03
CA ASP A 85 -29.18 -27.17 7.12
C ASP A 85 -30.69 -26.90 7.01
N ASP A 86 -31.50 -27.96 7.10
CA ASP A 86 -32.97 -27.87 6.98
C ASP A 86 -33.61 -27.14 8.18
N ASP A 87 -32.90 -27.00 9.30
CA ASP A 87 -33.33 -26.26 10.50
C ASP A 87 -32.87 -24.78 10.47
N GLY A 88 -32.22 -24.36 9.37
CA GLY A 88 -31.72 -23.00 9.18
C GLY A 88 -30.48 -22.68 10.01
N GLN A 89 -29.81 -23.68 10.59
CA GLN A 89 -28.51 -23.52 11.25
C GLN A 89 -27.37 -23.67 10.25
N PHE A 90 -26.19 -23.16 10.59
CA PHE A 90 -25.01 -23.39 9.77
C PHE A 90 -24.61 -24.86 9.81
N ARG A 91 -24.21 -25.39 8.65
CA ARG A 91 -23.71 -26.76 8.55
C ARG A 91 -22.34 -26.87 9.24
N PRO A 92 -22.05 -27.97 9.95
CA PRO A 92 -20.75 -28.18 10.58
C PRO A 92 -19.57 -28.07 9.61
N GLU A 93 -19.73 -28.47 8.35
CA GLU A 93 -18.68 -28.34 7.33
C GLU A 93 -18.29 -26.88 7.09
N TYR A 94 -19.27 -25.96 7.08
CA TYR A 94 -19.01 -24.53 6.94
C TYR A 94 -18.50 -23.91 8.24
N GLU A 95 -19.07 -24.27 9.39
CA GLU A 95 -18.59 -23.78 10.69
C GLU A 95 -17.14 -24.16 10.98
N ASN A 96 -16.67 -25.31 10.46
CA ASN A 96 -15.27 -25.71 10.57
C ASN A 96 -14.37 -25.05 9.53
N PHE A 97 -14.94 -24.46 8.47
CA PHE A 97 -14.20 -23.84 7.37
C PHE A 97 -13.86 -22.37 7.66
N VAL A 98 -14.74 -21.64 8.36
CA VAL A 98 -14.56 -20.23 8.70
C VAL A 98 -14.51 -20.02 10.20
N ASP A 99 -13.72 -19.05 10.66
CA ASP A 99 -13.57 -18.74 12.07
C ASP A 99 -14.87 -18.19 12.69
N LEU A 100 -15.60 -17.33 11.96
CA LEU A 100 -16.89 -16.78 12.40
C LEU A 100 -17.95 -16.83 11.30
N PRO A 101 -18.87 -17.82 11.32
CA PRO A 101 -19.84 -18.05 10.24
C PRO A 101 -20.99 -17.03 10.17
N GLY A 102 -21.15 -16.19 11.19
CA GLY A 102 -22.37 -15.40 11.43
C GLY A 102 -22.70 -14.30 10.41
N ASN A 103 -21.76 -13.93 9.54
CA ASN A 103 -21.99 -12.97 8.46
C ASN A 103 -21.46 -13.52 7.13
N VAL A 104 -22.26 -13.37 6.08
CA VAL A 104 -21.96 -13.87 4.74
C VAL A 104 -22.05 -12.71 3.76
N LEU A 105 -21.10 -12.62 2.83
CA LEU A 105 -21.16 -11.69 1.70
C LEU A 105 -21.04 -12.49 0.41
N VAL A 106 -22.11 -12.58 -0.38
CA VAL A 106 -22.06 -13.25 -1.68
C VAL A 106 -21.80 -12.21 -2.76
N VAL A 107 -20.78 -12.40 -3.58
CA VAL A 107 -20.48 -11.52 -4.73
C VAL A 107 -20.69 -12.31 -6.02
N ASP A 108 -21.59 -11.84 -6.88
CA ASP A 108 -21.98 -12.52 -8.10
C ASP A 108 -22.49 -11.55 -9.19
N ASP A 109 -22.98 -12.11 -10.30
CA ASP A 109 -23.62 -11.36 -11.39
C ASP A 109 -22.72 -10.23 -11.93
N LEU A 110 -21.44 -10.55 -12.14
CA LEU A 110 -20.48 -9.63 -12.74
C LEU A 110 -20.81 -9.46 -14.22
N HIS A 111 -20.89 -8.21 -14.64
CA HIS A 111 -20.81 -7.81 -16.03
C HIS A 111 -19.69 -6.81 -16.22
N ILE A 112 -18.81 -7.04 -17.19
CA ILE A 112 -17.65 -6.17 -17.41
C ILE A 112 -17.28 -6.10 -18.89
N ALA A 113 -17.07 -4.89 -19.38
CA ALA A 113 -16.72 -4.65 -20.78
C ALA A 113 -15.21 -4.60 -20.99
N ALA A 114 -14.75 -5.14 -22.11
CA ALA A 114 -13.38 -4.91 -22.58
C ALA A 114 -13.08 -3.40 -22.72
N PRO A 115 -11.85 -2.94 -22.44
CA PRO A 115 -10.66 -3.73 -22.07
C PRO A 115 -10.51 -4.00 -20.55
N TRP A 116 -11.58 -3.83 -19.77
CA TRP A 116 -11.54 -3.92 -18.31
C TRP A 116 -11.82 -5.32 -17.77
N ASP A 117 -12.13 -6.28 -18.64
CA ASP A 117 -12.39 -7.70 -18.40
C ASP A 117 -11.12 -8.48 -18.01
N ASP A 118 -10.45 -7.97 -16.97
CA ASP A 118 -9.15 -8.41 -16.48
C ASP A 118 -9.27 -8.91 -15.03
N PRO A 119 -8.72 -10.10 -14.69
CA PRO A 119 -8.82 -10.68 -13.35
C PRO A 119 -8.30 -9.78 -12.22
N TRP A 120 -7.25 -8.98 -12.45
CA TRP A 120 -6.72 -8.06 -11.44
C TRP A 120 -7.65 -6.87 -11.20
N ILE A 121 -8.31 -6.39 -12.25
CA ILE A 121 -9.32 -5.33 -12.12
C ILE A 121 -10.54 -5.86 -11.34
N VAL A 122 -10.98 -7.07 -11.65
CA VAL A 122 -12.08 -7.74 -10.92
C VAL A 122 -11.68 -8.05 -9.47
N ALA A 123 -10.41 -8.40 -9.20
CA ALA A 123 -9.89 -8.55 -7.84
C ALA A 123 -9.85 -7.22 -7.09
N GLY A 124 -9.46 -6.12 -7.73
CA GLY A 124 -9.49 -4.78 -7.14
C GLY A 124 -10.91 -4.30 -6.80
N LEU A 125 -11.86 -4.56 -7.72
CA LEU A 125 -13.29 -4.36 -7.51
C LEU A 125 -13.80 -5.18 -6.32
N THR A 126 -13.54 -6.49 -6.31
CA THR A 126 -13.98 -7.40 -5.24
C THR A 126 -13.38 -7.02 -3.89
N SER A 127 -12.09 -6.72 -3.82
CA SER A 127 -11.43 -6.25 -2.59
C SER A 127 -12.08 -4.96 -2.08
N SER A 128 -12.38 -4.00 -2.95
CA SER A 128 -13.05 -2.76 -2.56
C SER A 128 -14.47 -2.99 -2.04
N ILE A 129 -15.17 -4.00 -2.59
CA ILE A 129 -16.49 -4.42 -2.10
C ILE A 129 -16.37 -5.00 -0.69
N ILE A 130 -15.39 -5.88 -0.46
CA ILE A 130 -15.12 -6.47 0.86
C ILE A 130 -14.82 -5.35 1.86
N ASP A 131 -13.85 -4.48 1.58
CA ASP A 131 -13.44 -3.37 2.45
C ASP A 131 -14.62 -2.43 2.80
N ARG A 132 -15.58 -2.27 1.89
CA ARG A 132 -16.69 -1.33 2.07
C ARG A 132 -17.94 -1.93 2.71
N LEU A 133 -18.25 -3.19 2.41
CA LEU A 133 -19.49 -3.85 2.85
C LEU A 133 -19.28 -4.79 4.04
N THR A 134 -18.03 -5.11 4.37
CA THR A 134 -17.68 -5.85 5.59
C THR A 134 -17.16 -4.87 6.64
N ASP A 135 -17.69 -4.99 7.86
CA ASP A 135 -17.31 -4.20 9.04
C ASP A 135 -16.57 -5.04 10.09
N ASN A 136 -16.73 -6.36 9.99
CA ASN A 136 -16.24 -7.37 10.91
C ASN A 136 -15.76 -8.60 10.10
N GLN A 137 -15.71 -9.75 10.76
CA GLN A 137 -15.45 -11.06 10.17
C GLN A 137 -16.65 -11.51 9.32
N TYR A 138 -16.39 -11.80 8.04
CA TYR A 138 -17.33 -12.28 7.03
C TYR A 138 -16.73 -13.49 6.31
N ALA A 139 -17.59 -14.44 5.96
CA ALA A 139 -17.31 -15.35 4.86
C ALA A 139 -17.75 -14.69 3.55
N VAL A 140 -16.81 -14.36 2.68
CA VAL A 140 -17.11 -13.85 1.34
C VAL A 140 -17.19 -15.02 0.39
N VAL A 141 -18.36 -15.21 -0.21
CA VAL A 141 -18.67 -16.32 -1.12
C VAL A 141 -18.59 -15.83 -2.55
N LEU A 142 -17.81 -16.54 -3.36
CA LEU A 142 -17.60 -16.29 -4.78
C LEU A 142 -17.94 -17.54 -5.59
N PRO A 143 -18.34 -17.40 -6.87
CA PRO A 143 -18.58 -18.55 -7.72
C PRO A 143 -17.26 -19.29 -7.99
N ARG A 144 -17.34 -20.62 -8.10
CA ARG A 144 -16.27 -21.48 -8.61
C ARG A 144 -16.68 -22.05 -9.96
N VAL A 145 -16.32 -21.35 -11.03
CA VAL A 145 -16.66 -21.72 -12.40
C VAL A 145 -15.40 -21.68 -13.24
N SER A 146 -15.33 -22.56 -14.25
CA SER A 146 -14.23 -22.57 -15.22
C SER A 146 -14.75 -22.21 -16.61
N GLY A 147 -13.89 -21.62 -17.44
CA GLY A 147 -14.21 -21.25 -18.81
C GLY A 147 -14.04 -19.75 -19.05
N ASP A 148 -14.48 -19.29 -20.22
CA ASP A 148 -14.38 -17.89 -20.64
C ASP A 148 -15.73 -17.20 -20.40
N THR A 149 -16.03 -16.93 -19.12
CA THR A 149 -17.27 -16.29 -18.68
C THR A 149 -16.96 -15.24 -17.61
N GLU A 150 -17.82 -14.24 -17.46
CA GLU A 150 -17.67 -13.21 -16.41
C GLU A 150 -17.67 -13.84 -15.00
N ALA A 151 -18.39 -14.96 -14.80
CA ALA A 151 -18.33 -15.73 -13.56
C ALA A 151 -16.96 -16.38 -13.31
N ALA A 152 -16.24 -16.78 -14.36
CA ALA A 152 -14.88 -17.30 -14.23
C ALA A 152 -13.87 -16.20 -13.85
N LEU A 153 -14.08 -14.94 -14.29
CA LEU A 153 -13.29 -13.80 -13.81
C LEU A 153 -13.46 -13.58 -12.31
N LEU A 154 -14.68 -13.75 -11.76
CA LEU A 154 -14.88 -13.73 -10.30
C LEU A 154 -14.16 -14.89 -9.60
N THR A 155 -14.11 -16.07 -10.20
CA THR A 155 -13.33 -17.21 -9.68
C THR A 155 -11.84 -16.88 -9.63
N GLU A 156 -11.26 -16.34 -10.70
CA GLU A 156 -9.85 -15.95 -10.77
C GLU A 156 -9.53 -14.82 -9.80
N ALA A 157 -10.40 -13.81 -9.71
CA ALA A 157 -10.29 -12.74 -8.72
C ALA A 157 -10.32 -13.27 -7.28
N GLY A 158 -11.17 -14.26 -7.00
CA GLY A 158 -11.19 -14.96 -5.71
C GLY A 158 -9.84 -15.61 -5.38
N VAL A 159 -9.23 -16.32 -6.34
CA VAL A 159 -7.91 -16.94 -6.17
C VAL A 159 -6.84 -15.88 -5.91
N LEU A 160 -6.85 -14.76 -6.64
CA LEU A 160 -5.93 -13.63 -6.40
C LEU A 160 -6.08 -13.05 -5.00
N LEU A 161 -7.28 -13.12 -4.41
CA LEU A 161 -7.63 -12.68 -3.06
C LEU A 161 -7.52 -13.79 -2.00
N SER A 162 -6.82 -14.89 -2.31
CA SER A 162 -6.63 -16.04 -1.41
C SER A 162 -7.93 -16.75 -1.00
N ALA A 163 -8.95 -16.79 -1.87
CA ALA A 163 -10.14 -17.58 -1.64
C ALA A 163 -9.82 -19.09 -1.70
N GLU A 164 -10.41 -19.85 -0.78
CA GLU A 164 -10.24 -21.30 -0.72
C GLU A 164 -11.47 -22.03 -1.30
N PRO A 165 -11.29 -23.17 -1.98
CA PRO A 165 -12.39 -24.00 -2.43
C PRO A 165 -13.18 -24.58 -1.26
N PHE A 166 -14.44 -24.17 -1.12
CA PHE A 166 -15.36 -24.76 -0.16
C PHE A 166 -16.12 -25.94 -0.77
N SER A 167 -16.54 -25.81 -2.02
CA SER A 167 -17.24 -26.85 -2.78
C SER A 167 -16.89 -26.79 -4.27
N ASP A 168 -17.54 -27.62 -5.08
CA ASP A 168 -17.40 -27.56 -6.54
C ASP A 168 -18.00 -26.27 -7.14
N GLU A 169 -18.87 -25.58 -6.41
CA GLU A 169 -19.57 -24.38 -6.89
C GLU A 169 -19.11 -23.09 -6.19
N LEU A 170 -18.48 -23.19 -5.01
CA LEU A 170 -18.18 -22.04 -4.16
C LEU A 170 -16.70 -21.94 -3.78
N LEU A 171 -16.17 -20.73 -3.90
CA LEU A 171 -14.96 -20.27 -3.21
C LEU A 171 -15.38 -19.44 -1.99
N ILE A 172 -14.60 -19.52 -0.91
CA ILE A 172 -14.82 -18.71 0.29
C ILE A 172 -13.53 -18.00 0.69
N ILE A 173 -13.63 -16.70 0.97
CA ILE A 173 -12.61 -15.91 1.66
C ILE A 173 -13.09 -15.72 3.10
N ASP A 174 -12.31 -16.15 4.07
CA ASP A 174 -12.53 -15.80 5.48
C ASP A 174 -11.77 -14.51 5.81
N THR A 175 -12.51 -13.40 6.00
CA THR A 175 -11.89 -12.11 6.32
C THR A 175 -11.32 -12.02 7.74
N SER A 176 -11.46 -13.08 8.54
CA SER A 176 -10.80 -13.22 9.84
C SER A 176 -9.31 -13.49 9.74
N LEU A 177 -8.86 -14.00 8.59
CA LEU A 177 -7.48 -14.39 8.34
C LEU A 177 -6.66 -13.22 7.78
N ALA A 178 -5.35 -13.24 7.99
CA ALA A 178 -4.43 -12.23 7.44
C ALA A 178 -4.21 -12.39 5.92
N ALA A 179 -4.28 -13.62 5.40
CA ALA A 179 -3.94 -13.93 4.01
C ALA A 179 -4.77 -13.15 2.96
N PRO A 180 -6.09 -12.91 3.14
CA PRO A 180 -6.87 -12.05 2.25
C PRO A 180 -6.48 -10.57 2.31
N GLU A 181 -6.09 -10.05 3.48
CA GLU A 181 -5.64 -8.65 3.61
C GLU A 181 -4.31 -8.43 2.87
N GLU A 182 -3.35 -9.35 3.03
CA GLU A 182 -2.10 -9.35 2.27
C GLU A 182 -2.36 -9.47 0.77
N ALA A 183 -3.30 -10.32 0.36
CA ALA A 183 -3.67 -10.48 -1.03
C ALA A 183 -4.30 -9.23 -1.63
N ALA A 184 -5.22 -8.59 -0.91
CA ALA A 184 -5.80 -7.31 -1.28
C ALA A 184 -4.72 -6.22 -1.42
N HIS A 185 -3.72 -6.21 -0.54
CA HIS A 185 -2.57 -5.31 -0.67
C HIS A 185 -1.79 -5.57 -1.96
N ARG A 186 -1.43 -6.83 -2.26
CA ARG A 186 -0.75 -7.20 -3.52
C ARG A 186 -1.53 -6.78 -4.76
N VAL A 187 -2.85 -6.99 -4.77
CA VAL A 187 -3.73 -6.56 -5.89
C VAL A 187 -3.67 -5.05 -6.08
N ARG A 188 -3.74 -4.26 -5.00
CA ARG A 188 -3.66 -2.80 -5.08
C ARG A 188 -2.30 -2.32 -5.58
N GLU A 189 -1.20 -2.92 -5.11
CA GLU A 189 0.14 -2.58 -5.60
C GLU A 189 0.30 -2.94 -7.09
N HIS A 190 -0.20 -4.10 -7.52
CA HIS A 190 -0.19 -4.47 -8.94
C HIS A 190 -0.96 -3.48 -9.81
N LEU A 191 -2.17 -3.08 -9.41
CA LEU A 191 -2.97 -2.09 -10.15
C LEU A 191 -2.31 -0.71 -10.19
N ARG A 192 -1.68 -0.28 -9.09
CA ARG A 192 -0.88 0.96 -9.05
C ARG A 192 0.29 0.89 -10.01
N SER A 193 1.09 -0.17 -9.94
CA SER A 193 2.21 -0.40 -10.85
C SER A 193 1.74 -0.37 -12.32
N ARG A 194 0.65 -1.05 -12.64
CA ARG A 194 0.08 -1.05 -14.00
C ARG A 194 -0.36 0.35 -14.46
N ALA A 195 -0.96 1.15 -13.58
CA ALA A 195 -1.34 2.53 -13.89
C ALA A 195 -0.12 3.41 -14.17
N ARG A 196 0.96 3.23 -13.40
CA ARG A 196 2.22 4.00 -13.57
C ARG A 196 2.99 3.58 -14.82
N TYR A 197 3.20 2.28 -15.00
CA TYR A 197 4.15 1.73 -15.97
C TYR A 197 3.47 1.08 -17.20
N GLY A 198 2.15 1.18 -17.31
CA GLY A 198 1.41 0.64 -18.45
C GLY A 198 1.44 -0.89 -18.53
N GLY A 199 1.63 -1.58 -17.40
CA GLY A 199 1.61 -3.05 -17.30
C GLY A 199 2.88 -3.75 -17.83
N ALA A 200 3.98 -3.03 -18.01
CA ALA A 200 5.30 -3.66 -17.89
C ALA A 200 5.59 -3.77 -16.37
N ASP A 201 6.02 -4.94 -15.92
CA ASP A 201 6.50 -5.10 -14.55
C ASP A 201 7.87 -4.40 -14.48
N PRO A 202 8.07 -3.33 -13.68
CA PRO A 202 9.37 -2.63 -13.53
C PRO A 202 10.53 -3.54 -13.14
N LEU A 203 10.23 -4.76 -12.68
CA LEU A 203 11.20 -5.75 -12.23
C LEU A 203 11.28 -7.00 -13.13
N SER A 204 10.55 -7.06 -14.26
CA SER A 204 10.75 -8.17 -15.20
C SER A 204 12.15 -8.09 -15.82
N GLU A 205 12.98 -9.11 -15.68
CA GLU A 205 14.36 -9.20 -16.20
C GLU A 205 14.53 -8.91 -17.72
N ASP A 206 13.43 -8.70 -18.46
CA ASP A 206 13.37 -8.32 -19.88
C ASP A 206 13.34 -6.79 -20.11
N TRP A 207 13.66 -5.95 -19.12
CA TRP A 207 13.98 -4.54 -19.39
C TRP A 207 15.26 -4.50 -20.22
N ASP A 208 15.11 -4.26 -21.53
CA ASP A 208 16.21 -3.96 -22.43
C ASP A 208 17.04 -2.82 -21.78
N GLU A 209 18.27 -3.13 -21.36
CA GLU A 209 19.24 -2.23 -20.68
C GLU A 209 19.57 -0.95 -21.49
N ASP A 210 18.96 -0.75 -22.65
CA ASP A 210 19.36 0.23 -23.66
C ASP A 210 18.50 1.52 -23.71
N ASP A 211 17.41 1.68 -22.93
CA ASP A 211 16.50 2.85 -23.07
C ASP A 211 16.27 3.76 -21.82
N ASP A 212 16.87 3.49 -20.65
CA ASP A 212 16.63 4.29 -19.41
C ASP A 212 17.85 5.05 -18.84
N GLU A 213 18.70 5.60 -19.71
CA GLU A 213 19.53 6.76 -19.31
C GLU A 213 18.65 8.03 -19.24
N GLY A 214 17.74 8.12 -18.25
CA GLY A 214 17.10 9.41 -17.94
C GLY A 214 15.72 9.47 -17.27
N GLU A 215 15.11 8.37 -16.79
CA GLU A 215 13.84 8.52 -16.06
C GLU A 215 14.09 9.19 -14.69
N GLU A 216 13.60 10.42 -14.52
CA GLU A 216 13.78 11.21 -13.29
C GLU A 216 12.95 10.59 -12.16
N VAL A 217 13.57 9.75 -11.33
CA VAL A 217 12.94 9.05 -10.20
C VAL A 217 12.18 9.98 -9.26
N LEU A 218 12.71 11.18 -9.04
CA LEU A 218 12.07 12.22 -8.24
C LEU A 218 11.34 13.22 -9.12
N THR A 219 10.12 12.88 -9.53
CA THR A 219 9.22 13.82 -10.21
C THR A 219 9.07 15.12 -9.41
N ALA A 220 8.75 16.24 -10.07
CA ALA A 220 8.62 17.55 -9.41
C ALA A 220 7.67 17.52 -8.19
N ARG A 221 6.59 16.75 -8.28
CA ARG A 221 5.60 16.60 -7.19
C ARG A 221 6.10 15.71 -6.06
N THR A 222 6.76 14.59 -6.40
CA THR A 222 7.38 13.69 -5.43
C THR A 222 8.45 14.43 -4.63
N ARG A 223 9.33 15.17 -5.32
CA ARG A 223 10.36 16.02 -4.71
C ARG A 223 9.77 17.07 -3.78
N ALA A 224 8.66 17.71 -4.15
CA ALA A 224 7.99 18.70 -3.30
C ALA A 224 7.40 18.09 -2.01
N VAL A 225 6.85 16.87 -2.07
CA VAL A 225 6.34 16.19 -0.86
C VAL A 225 7.49 15.67 0.01
N LEU A 226 8.59 15.18 -0.59
CA LEU A 226 9.80 14.81 0.15
C LEU A 226 10.41 16.01 0.87
N HIS A 227 10.49 17.16 0.19
CA HIS A 227 10.93 18.42 0.80
C HIS A 227 10.10 18.77 2.04
N LEU A 228 8.76 18.72 1.94
CA LEU A 228 7.86 18.97 3.06
C LEU A 228 8.09 17.97 4.21
N ALA A 229 8.25 16.69 3.90
CA ALA A 229 8.50 15.65 4.89
C ALA A 229 9.81 15.89 5.66
N LEU A 230 10.89 16.21 4.94
CA LEU A 230 12.20 16.52 5.53
C LEU A 230 12.15 17.81 6.37
N GLN A 231 11.38 18.82 5.97
CA GLN A 231 11.15 20.02 6.78
C GLN A 231 10.42 19.69 8.09
N GLU A 232 9.37 18.88 8.06
CA GLU A 232 8.66 18.46 9.29
C GLU A 232 9.57 17.67 10.24
N LEU A 233 10.39 16.77 9.70
CA LEU A 233 11.35 15.99 10.49
C LEU A 233 12.47 16.87 11.05
N SER A 234 12.98 17.83 10.28
CA SER A 234 13.94 18.83 10.76
C SER A 234 13.38 19.64 11.92
N ASP A 235 12.17 20.18 11.77
CA ASP A 235 11.50 20.97 12.81
C ASP A 235 11.31 20.15 14.10
N GLN A 236 10.89 18.89 13.95
CA GLN A 236 10.77 17.95 15.07
C GLN A 236 12.13 17.67 15.73
N ALA A 237 13.17 17.39 14.93
CA ALA A 237 14.51 17.11 15.41
C ALA A 237 15.06 18.30 16.22
N TRP A 238 14.94 19.52 15.70
CA TRP A 238 15.39 20.73 16.39
C TRP A 238 14.62 20.99 17.69
N GLN A 239 13.31 20.74 17.71
CA GLN A 239 12.51 20.82 18.92
C GLN A 239 12.97 19.80 19.97
N GLU A 240 13.23 18.55 19.57
CA GLU A 240 13.71 17.50 20.48
C GLU A 240 15.14 17.77 20.97
N VAL A 241 16.04 18.28 20.11
CA VAL A 241 17.40 18.75 20.51
C VAL A 241 17.29 19.76 21.65
N SER A 242 16.39 20.75 21.53
CA SER A 242 16.22 21.78 22.54
C SER A 242 15.66 21.24 23.88
N THR A 243 14.96 20.12 23.83
CA THR A 243 14.31 19.49 24.99
C THR A 243 15.24 18.48 25.68
N LEU A 244 15.90 17.61 24.91
CA LEU A 244 16.76 16.54 25.41
C LEU A 244 18.18 17.04 25.75
N GLY A 245 18.71 18.00 24.99
CA GLY A 245 20.10 18.45 25.13
C GLY A 245 21.08 17.28 24.97
N ASP A 246 21.91 17.05 25.99
CA ASP A 246 22.89 15.94 26.07
C ASP A 246 22.36 14.70 26.81
N GLN A 247 21.10 14.71 27.25
CA GLN A 247 20.55 13.57 28.00
C GLN A 247 20.34 12.37 27.07
N PRO A 248 20.71 11.13 27.45
CA PRO A 248 20.40 9.94 26.67
C PRO A 248 18.89 9.77 26.45
N ALA A 249 18.50 9.23 25.29
CA ALA A 249 17.12 8.83 25.05
C ALA A 249 16.76 7.60 25.90
N GLU A 250 15.58 7.62 26.52
CA GLU A 250 15.08 6.49 27.29
C GLU A 250 14.49 5.43 26.36
N ARG A 251 14.48 4.16 26.79
CA ARG A 251 13.90 3.04 26.01
C ARG A 251 12.40 3.20 25.69
N SER A 252 11.69 3.99 26.49
CA SER A 252 10.28 4.35 26.29
C SER A 252 10.09 5.76 25.74
N ALA A 253 11.17 6.47 25.39
CA ALA A 253 11.05 7.79 24.80
C ALA A 253 10.37 7.66 23.42
N GLY A 254 9.23 8.31 23.28
CA GLY A 254 8.66 8.58 21.95
C GLY A 254 9.40 9.71 21.25
N GLY A 255 8.98 10.03 20.04
CA GLY A 255 9.61 11.07 19.23
C GLY A 255 10.66 10.53 18.25
N LEU A 256 11.27 11.43 17.49
CA LEU A 256 12.19 11.14 16.42
C LEU A 256 13.43 10.39 16.95
N PHE A 257 14.13 10.95 17.95
CA PHE A 257 15.35 10.32 18.47
C PHE A 257 15.09 9.03 19.25
N GLY A 258 13.89 8.88 19.82
CA GLY A 258 13.45 7.63 20.43
C GLY A 258 13.15 6.53 19.40
N SER A 259 12.77 6.92 18.18
CA SER A 259 12.51 6.00 17.07
C SER A 259 13.75 5.58 16.27
N LEU A 260 14.92 6.20 16.52
CA LEU A 260 16.18 5.80 15.87
C LEU A 260 16.76 4.50 16.46
N PRO A 261 17.69 3.83 15.76
CA PRO A 261 18.36 2.63 16.26
C PRO A 261 18.98 2.82 17.64
N ARG A 262 18.93 1.78 18.49
CA ARG A 262 19.36 1.83 19.90
C ARG A 262 20.80 2.30 20.11
N VAL A 263 21.67 2.03 19.13
CA VAL A 263 23.06 2.47 19.12
C VAL A 263 23.20 4.00 19.20
N THR A 264 22.16 4.75 18.77
CA THR A 264 22.13 6.22 18.80
C THR A 264 21.63 6.82 20.11
N TRP A 265 21.01 6.04 21.00
CA TRP A 265 20.29 6.60 22.16
C TRP A 265 21.17 7.33 23.17
N HIS A 266 22.47 7.01 23.21
CA HIS A 266 23.45 7.63 24.12
C HIS A 266 24.24 8.78 23.49
N GLN A 267 23.92 9.16 22.25
CA GLN A 267 24.58 10.27 21.58
C GLN A 267 24.18 11.61 22.20
N ASP A 268 25.10 12.57 22.13
CA ASP A 268 24.96 13.88 22.78
C ASP A 268 24.18 14.90 21.93
N GLY A 269 24.01 16.11 22.45
CA GLY A 269 23.32 17.18 21.74
C GLY A 269 24.04 17.62 20.47
N SER A 270 25.36 17.44 20.36
CA SER A 270 26.11 17.77 19.14
C SER A 270 25.76 16.82 18.00
N TRP A 271 25.77 15.51 18.29
CA TRP A 271 25.34 14.48 17.34
C TRP A 271 23.89 14.70 16.88
N ARG A 272 22.98 15.00 17.80
CA ARG A 272 21.57 15.26 17.47
C ARG A 272 21.38 16.49 16.58
N ARG A 273 22.17 17.55 16.78
CA ARG A 273 22.19 18.70 15.88
C ARG A 273 22.67 18.34 14.49
N GLN A 274 23.66 17.46 14.37
CA GLN A 274 24.11 16.97 13.06
C GLN A 274 23.01 16.16 12.37
N MET A 275 22.27 15.33 13.10
CA MET A 275 21.11 14.62 12.55
C MET A 275 20.01 15.59 12.11
N ALA A 276 19.66 16.59 12.93
CA ALA A 276 18.70 17.63 12.57
C ALA A 276 19.14 18.38 11.29
N ARG A 277 20.44 18.67 11.18
CA ARG A 277 21.02 19.31 10.00
C ARG A 277 21.00 18.41 8.76
N ALA A 278 21.13 17.09 8.88
CA ALA A 278 21.01 16.18 7.75
C ALA A 278 19.65 16.30 7.06
N PHE A 279 18.56 16.46 7.84
CA PHE A 279 17.24 16.76 7.28
C PHE A 279 17.18 18.13 6.57
N ASP A 280 17.78 19.16 7.16
CA ASP A 280 17.87 20.49 6.53
C ASP A 280 18.65 20.45 5.20
N ASP A 281 19.77 19.70 5.16
CA ASP A 281 20.63 19.57 3.97
C ASP A 281 19.86 18.87 2.84
N LEU A 282 19.18 17.75 3.11
CA LEU A 282 18.36 17.04 2.12
C LEU A 282 17.14 17.85 1.69
N ALA A 283 16.51 18.59 2.62
CA ALA A 283 15.42 19.49 2.30
C ALA A 283 15.88 20.60 1.34
N ALA A 284 17.07 21.15 1.58
CA ALA A 284 17.68 22.14 0.69
C ALA A 284 17.94 21.55 -0.70
N ASP A 285 18.45 20.33 -0.79
CA ASP A 285 18.65 19.64 -2.07
C ASP A 285 17.33 19.49 -2.83
N CYS A 286 16.26 19.04 -2.16
CA CYS A 286 14.94 18.92 -2.77
C CYS A 286 14.37 20.27 -3.27
N SER A 287 14.70 21.37 -2.59
CA SER A 287 14.27 22.72 -2.99
C SER A 287 15.10 23.32 -4.14
N SER A 288 16.21 22.66 -4.48
CA SER A 288 17.13 23.06 -5.54
C SER A 288 17.04 22.10 -6.74
N ASN A 289 17.72 22.43 -7.83
CA ASN A 289 17.89 21.50 -8.96
C ASN A 289 19.04 20.51 -8.73
N ALA A 290 19.51 20.34 -7.49
CA ALA A 290 20.51 19.33 -7.16
C ALA A 290 19.88 17.93 -7.17
N GLU A 291 20.73 16.92 -7.34
CA GLU A 291 20.39 15.53 -7.06
C GLU A 291 20.25 15.34 -5.55
N VAL A 292 19.24 14.56 -5.16
CA VAL A 292 19.01 14.19 -3.76
C VAL A 292 19.74 12.88 -3.53
N GLU A 293 20.98 12.96 -3.08
CA GLU A 293 21.83 11.79 -2.80
C GLU A 293 22.40 11.92 -1.38
N PRO A 294 22.25 10.90 -0.52
CA PRO A 294 22.84 10.91 0.81
C PRO A 294 24.36 10.79 0.74
N ARG A 295 25.07 11.72 1.38
CA ARG A 295 26.56 11.77 1.33
C ARG A 295 27.22 11.18 2.57
N SER A 296 26.44 10.74 3.55
CA SER A 296 26.89 10.10 4.78
C SER A 296 25.77 9.22 5.36
N THR A 297 26.09 8.29 6.26
CA THR A 297 25.11 7.39 6.90
C THR A 297 24.00 8.15 7.63
N GLY A 298 24.32 9.31 8.20
CA GLY A 298 23.34 10.22 8.81
C GLY A 298 22.37 10.83 7.79
N GLU A 299 22.83 11.20 6.60
CA GLU A 299 21.95 11.64 5.50
C GLU A 299 21.13 10.46 4.95
N GLU A 300 21.71 9.27 4.84
CA GLU A 300 21.01 8.06 4.42
C GLU A 300 19.86 7.71 5.37
N MET A 301 20.12 7.66 6.68
CA MET A 301 19.09 7.49 7.70
C MET A 301 18.03 8.61 7.63
N ALA A 302 18.45 9.86 7.43
CA ALA A 302 17.51 10.98 7.30
C ALA A 302 16.61 10.85 6.07
N LEU A 303 17.15 10.37 4.95
CA LEU A 303 16.40 10.16 3.72
C LEU A 303 15.40 9.01 3.85
N HIS A 304 15.76 7.89 4.48
CA HIS A 304 14.81 6.80 4.76
C HIS A 304 13.62 7.29 5.60
N LEU A 305 13.89 8.05 6.66
CA LEU A 305 12.84 8.65 7.48
C LEU A 305 12.02 9.67 6.69
N GLY A 306 12.66 10.46 5.82
CA GLY A 306 12.02 11.41 4.91
C GLY A 306 11.03 10.74 3.97
N ILE A 307 11.43 9.65 3.30
CA ILE A 307 10.57 8.88 2.40
C ILE A 307 9.42 8.24 3.17
N ALA A 308 9.69 7.60 4.32
CA ALA A 308 8.64 7.03 5.15
C ALA A 308 7.62 8.09 5.60
N ARG A 309 8.10 9.29 5.97
CA ARG A 309 7.22 10.41 6.33
C ARG A 309 6.44 10.93 5.13
N ALA A 310 7.04 10.99 3.95
CA ALA A 310 6.38 11.43 2.72
C ALA A 310 5.28 10.45 2.26
N GLN A 311 5.51 9.14 2.41
CA GLN A 311 4.50 8.09 2.26
C GLN A 311 3.32 8.33 3.20
N ASP A 312 3.59 8.58 4.48
CA ASP A 312 2.58 8.89 5.48
C ASP A 312 1.78 10.16 5.16
N LEU A 313 2.43 11.21 4.67
CA LEU A 313 1.75 12.44 4.24
C LEU A 313 0.82 12.16 3.04
N THR A 314 1.30 11.41 2.05
CA THR A 314 0.52 11.02 0.86
C THR A 314 -0.72 10.23 1.24
N ARG A 315 -0.58 9.28 2.18
CA ARG A 315 -1.69 8.43 2.65
C ARG A 315 -2.66 9.17 3.58
N ASN A 316 -2.14 9.89 4.57
CA ASN A 316 -2.92 10.35 5.72
C ASN A 316 -3.27 11.85 5.66
N ARG A 317 -2.60 12.64 4.81
CA ARG A 317 -2.80 14.09 4.66
C ARG A 317 -3.00 14.50 3.19
N PRO A 318 -3.92 13.86 2.43
CA PRO A 318 -4.03 14.08 0.99
C PRO A 318 -4.36 15.53 0.59
N ARG A 319 -5.07 16.29 1.46
CA ARG A 319 -5.32 17.72 1.22
C ARG A 319 -4.04 18.55 1.30
N LEU A 320 -3.19 18.27 2.28
CA LEU A 320 -1.90 18.95 2.42
C LEU A 320 -1.03 18.65 1.21
N VAL A 321 -0.93 17.38 0.81
CA VAL A 321 -0.17 16.98 -0.39
C VAL A 321 -0.68 17.69 -1.63
N ARG A 322 -2.00 17.69 -1.87
CA ARG A 322 -2.61 18.42 -3.00
C ARG A 322 -2.23 19.90 -2.99
N ASP A 323 -2.28 20.54 -1.83
CA ASP A 323 -1.95 21.97 -1.70
C ASP A 323 -0.45 22.22 -1.91
N THR A 324 0.43 21.31 -1.46
CA THR A 324 1.89 21.35 -1.66
C THR A 324 2.28 21.24 -3.12
N VAL A 325 1.61 20.37 -3.88
CA VAL A 325 1.94 20.11 -5.29
C VAL A 325 1.15 20.98 -6.27
N ALA A 326 0.34 21.91 -5.74
CA ALA A 326 -0.50 22.77 -6.55
C ALA A 326 0.34 23.61 -7.53
N GLY A 327 0.05 23.45 -8.83
CA GLY A 327 0.75 24.17 -9.90
C GLY A 327 2.01 23.48 -10.44
N LEU A 328 2.39 22.33 -9.89
CA LEU A 328 3.45 21.47 -10.44
C LEU A 328 2.87 20.52 -11.51
N PRO A 329 3.64 20.18 -12.56
CA PRO A 329 3.21 19.22 -13.58
C PRO A 329 2.91 17.85 -12.94
N GLU A 330 1.86 17.18 -13.41
CA GLU A 330 1.55 15.80 -13.00
C GLU A 330 2.43 14.84 -13.79
N ASP A 331 2.87 13.78 -13.14
CA ASP A 331 3.58 12.67 -13.76
C ASP A 331 2.99 11.34 -13.29
N ARG A 332 3.03 10.32 -14.16
CA ARG A 332 2.56 8.97 -13.83
C ARG A 332 3.37 8.33 -12.70
N ALA A 333 4.64 8.68 -12.55
CA ALA A 333 5.53 8.19 -11.50
C ALA A 333 5.39 8.97 -10.19
N ASP A 334 4.46 9.94 -10.10
CA ASP A 334 4.23 10.71 -8.89
C ASP A 334 4.00 9.81 -7.67
N PHE A 335 4.78 10.08 -6.62
CA PHE A 335 4.71 9.41 -5.32
C PHE A 335 5.00 7.90 -5.40
N ASP A 336 5.82 7.46 -6.36
CA ASP A 336 6.39 6.11 -6.33
C ASP A 336 7.54 6.02 -5.32
N TRP A 337 7.15 5.99 -4.05
CA TRP A 337 8.09 5.93 -2.94
C TRP A 337 8.87 4.61 -2.88
N GLY A 338 8.39 3.55 -3.53
CA GLY A 338 9.11 2.28 -3.67
C GLY A 338 10.33 2.47 -4.56
N THR A 339 10.11 2.94 -5.80
CA THR A 339 11.19 3.28 -6.72
C THR A 339 12.15 4.33 -6.15
N CYS A 340 11.64 5.33 -5.42
CA CYS A 340 12.50 6.28 -4.70
C CYS A 340 13.41 5.56 -3.68
N SER A 341 12.89 4.58 -2.94
CA SER A 341 13.67 3.81 -1.98
C SER A 341 14.69 2.89 -2.64
N ASP A 342 14.44 2.42 -3.86
CA ASP A 342 15.33 1.52 -4.57
C ASP A 342 16.45 2.27 -5.30
N VAL A 343 16.18 3.47 -5.84
CA VAL A 343 17.14 4.20 -6.69
C VAL A 343 17.91 5.29 -5.95
N LEU A 344 17.35 5.91 -4.90
CA LEU A 344 18.05 6.99 -4.18
C LEU A 344 19.13 6.49 -3.21
N PHE A 345 19.30 5.18 -3.09
CA PHE A 345 20.22 4.53 -2.16
C PHE A 345 21.12 3.56 -2.92
N GLN A 346 22.40 3.52 -2.54
CA GLN A 346 23.33 2.52 -3.06
C GLN A 346 23.13 1.16 -2.36
N ASP A 347 22.78 1.19 -1.08
CA ASP A 347 22.42 0.04 -0.26
C ASP A 347 21.43 0.48 0.86
N HIS A 348 20.94 -0.48 1.64
CA HIS A 348 20.01 -0.25 2.76
C HIS A 348 20.61 -0.71 4.09
N ASP A 349 21.94 -0.79 4.19
CA ASP A 349 22.64 -1.44 5.29
C ASP A 349 22.40 -0.71 6.62
N VAL A 350 22.19 0.61 6.58
CA VAL A 350 21.86 1.39 7.79
C VAL A 350 20.58 0.91 8.48
N LEU A 351 19.64 0.32 7.73
CA LEU A 351 18.39 -0.21 8.29
C LEU A 351 18.62 -1.49 9.11
N MET A 352 19.74 -2.19 8.90
CA MET A 352 20.09 -3.37 9.70
C MET A 352 20.32 -3.04 11.18
N LEU A 353 20.62 -1.77 11.51
CA LEU A 353 20.77 -1.29 12.89
C LEU A 353 19.47 -1.36 13.71
N PHE A 354 18.32 -1.54 13.06
CA PHE A 354 17.04 -1.74 13.75
C PHE A 354 16.83 -3.20 14.21
N ASP A 355 17.53 -4.16 13.61
CA ASP A 355 17.37 -5.58 13.96
C ASP A 355 18.18 -5.92 15.21
N HIS A 356 17.48 -6.23 16.30
CA HIS A 356 18.09 -6.63 17.57
C HIS A 356 18.95 -7.90 17.49
N SER A 357 18.71 -8.77 16.50
CA SER A 357 19.52 -9.95 16.28
C SER A 357 20.91 -9.62 15.73
N LEU A 358 21.09 -8.39 15.23
CA LEU A 358 22.32 -7.87 14.64
C LEU A 358 23.00 -6.81 15.53
N ASP A 359 22.59 -6.66 16.80
CA ASP A 359 23.25 -5.76 17.76
C ASP A 359 24.79 -6.00 17.77
N GLY A 360 25.58 -4.96 17.51
CA GLY A 360 27.04 -5.05 17.35
C GLY A 360 27.53 -5.09 15.90
N ILE A 361 26.63 -5.06 14.91
CA ILE A 361 26.98 -4.95 13.48
C ILE A 361 27.65 -3.61 13.15
N GLU A 362 27.46 -2.57 13.96
CA GLU A 362 28.13 -1.28 13.77
C GLU A 362 29.64 -1.33 14.00
N GLN A 363 30.15 -2.39 14.65
CA GLN A 363 31.56 -2.53 15.00
C GLN A 363 32.37 -3.02 13.79
N PRO A 364 33.48 -2.35 13.41
CA PRO A 364 34.28 -2.71 12.23
C PRO A 364 34.92 -4.12 12.29
N ASP A 365 35.02 -4.72 13.48
CA ASP A 365 35.56 -6.06 13.69
C ASP A 365 34.49 -7.17 13.59
N ASN A 366 33.22 -6.81 13.36
CA ASN A 366 32.14 -7.75 13.14
C ASN A 366 32.26 -8.47 11.77
N GLU A 367 32.11 -9.79 11.76
CA GLU A 367 32.26 -10.61 10.55
C GLU A 367 31.23 -10.23 9.46
N ILE A 368 29.99 -9.91 9.86
CA ILE A 368 28.93 -9.51 8.91
C ILE A 368 29.28 -8.16 8.29
N HIS A 369 29.68 -7.18 9.12
CA HIS A 369 30.10 -5.85 8.68
C HIS A 369 31.22 -5.92 7.63
N GLN A 370 32.26 -6.73 7.89
CA GLN A 370 33.37 -6.93 6.96
C GLN A 370 32.95 -7.67 5.69
N SER A 371 32.07 -8.67 5.83
CA SER A 371 31.63 -9.48 4.69
C SER A 371 30.76 -8.71 3.70
N LEU A 372 29.96 -7.77 4.19
CA LEU A 372 29.06 -6.93 3.38
C LEU A 372 29.72 -5.62 2.93
N GLY A 373 30.91 -5.30 3.45
CA GLY A 373 31.63 -4.09 3.06
C GLY A 373 31.01 -2.81 3.62
N MET A 374 30.23 -2.92 4.70
CA MET A 374 29.57 -1.80 5.38
C MET A 374 30.59 -0.75 5.82
N VAL A 375 30.18 0.52 5.78
CA VAL A 375 31.02 1.65 6.20
C VAL A 375 30.25 2.59 7.12
N ASN A 376 30.96 3.20 8.08
CA ASN A 376 30.46 4.30 8.92
C ASN A 376 29.17 4.01 9.75
N LEU A 377 28.85 2.74 10.03
CA LEU A 377 27.67 2.37 10.82
C LEU A 377 27.76 2.76 12.31
N ALA A 378 28.96 2.98 12.84
CA ALA A 378 29.15 3.46 14.21
C ALA A 378 28.63 4.91 14.33
N PRO A 379 27.81 5.28 15.34
CA PRO A 379 27.17 6.59 15.40
C PRO A 379 28.12 7.80 15.30
N HIS A 380 29.35 7.67 15.80
CA HIS A 380 30.32 8.77 15.75
C HIS A 380 30.85 9.04 14.34
N ASP A 381 30.69 8.09 13.42
CA ASP A 381 31.11 8.17 12.03
C ASP A 381 29.95 8.54 11.08
N TRP A 382 28.70 8.61 11.56
CA TRP A 382 27.51 8.80 10.71
C TRP A 382 27.56 10.05 9.82
N PHE A 383 28.29 11.08 10.24
CA PHE A 383 28.40 12.34 9.51
C PHE A 383 29.73 12.49 8.77
N ALA A 384 30.55 11.44 8.73
CA ALA A 384 31.69 11.35 7.84
C ALA A 384 31.21 11.10 6.42
N ALA A 385 31.73 11.88 5.46
CA ALA A 385 31.35 11.73 4.07
C ALA A 385 31.79 10.37 3.52
N PHE A 386 30.93 9.73 2.71
CA PHE A 386 31.28 8.51 1.97
C PHE A 386 32.38 8.79 0.95
N ASP A 387 32.24 9.89 0.21
CA ASP A 387 33.25 10.43 -0.69
C ASP A 387 33.71 11.83 -0.21
N PRO A 388 34.99 12.01 0.15
CA PRO A 388 35.54 13.31 0.54
C PRO A 388 35.34 14.42 -0.51
N ASP A 389 35.31 14.08 -1.81
CA ASP A 389 35.15 15.07 -2.89
C ASP A 389 33.71 15.58 -3.01
N GLN A 390 32.75 14.84 -2.44
CA GLN A 390 31.33 15.21 -2.42
C GLN A 390 30.87 15.77 -1.06
N ALA A 391 31.78 15.85 -0.09
CA ALA A 391 31.48 16.28 1.28
C ALA A 391 30.77 17.64 1.32
N ARG A 392 29.75 17.75 2.19
CA ARG A 392 29.07 19.02 2.46
C ARG A 392 30.04 20.03 3.06
N ASP A 393 29.84 21.32 2.75
CA ASP A 393 30.63 22.42 3.35
C ASP A 393 30.56 22.36 4.89
N PRO A 394 31.67 22.16 5.61
CA PRO A 394 31.67 22.06 7.07
C PRO A 394 31.24 23.37 7.76
N ASP A 395 31.37 24.51 7.09
CA ASP A 395 31.10 25.85 7.63
C ASP A 395 29.65 26.33 7.39
N ARG A 396 28.78 25.48 6.82
CA ARG A 396 27.36 25.80 6.54
C ARG A 396 26.49 26.11 7.77
N GLY A 397 27.02 25.88 8.97
CA GLY A 397 26.39 26.24 10.24
C GLY A 397 25.21 25.34 10.63
N PHE A 398 24.44 25.82 11.61
CA PHE A 398 23.21 25.20 12.10
C PHE A 398 22.09 26.25 12.09
N ARG A 399 20.84 25.82 11.88
CA ARG A 399 19.66 26.70 11.94
C ARG A 399 19.56 27.44 13.28
N HIS A 400 19.96 26.77 14.37
CA HIS A 400 20.07 27.34 15.70
C HIS A 400 21.51 27.20 16.22
N PRO A 401 22.19 28.31 16.58
CA PRO A 401 23.57 28.29 17.08
C PRO A 401 23.72 27.63 18.46
#